data_AF-A0AAD5XCU8-F1
#
_entry.id   AF-A0AAD5XCU8-F1
#
_cell.length_a   1.000
_cell.length_b   1.000
_cell.length_c   1.000
_cell.angle_alpha   90.00
_cell.angle_beta   90.00
_cell.angle_gamma   90.00
#
_symmetry.space_group_name_H-M   'P 1'
#
loop_
_entity.id
_entity.type
_entity.pdbx_description
1 polymer ?
#
loop_
_entity_poly.entity_id
_entity_poly.type
_entity_poly.pdbx_seq_one_letter_code
_entity_poly.pdbx_strand_id
1 'polypeptide(L)'
;MAPEPRGSWHDGMVNELFGSLFGGSGIGGVLTEAVASNGALDASNWGQIEIPTDGLKLFEKQDFLKKSTKMQAQQELLQILDAIETGKYKSAFTLATKASKKYKDLTVLKAMLAYAADRTGRSFEALTLCSELLAVRPAITDDLTLQLVSQILRFNKKPKDIITLYANATNAAPQNLEYANHYFMALVRAGDDQLFKTMQQVALKMQKTFKDSKYFFWAVTAIYLQGVSAASTGSTNIFFTLAEKMLEKAVLEKKFTNFE
;
A
#
# COMPACT_ATOMS: atom_id res chain seq x y z
N MET A 1 -0.98 -52.13 19.07
CA MET A 1 -0.10 -50.96 18.81
C MET A 1 -0.78 -50.14 17.71
N ALA A 2 -1.59 -49.15 18.07
CA ALA A 2 -2.35 -48.34 17.12
C ALA A 2 -1.51 -47.11 16.71
N PRO A 3 -1.47 -46.72 15.42
CA PRO A 3 -0.91 -45.44 15.01
C PRO A 3 -1.96 -44.33 15.15
N GLU A 4 -1.56 -43.22 15.77
CA GLU A 4 -2.41 -42.05 16.04
C GLU A 4 -2.83 -41.28 14.76
N PRO A 5 -3.99 -40.60 14.77
CA PRO A 5 -4.56 -39.96 13.59
C PRO A 5 -3.90 -38.61 13.28
N ARG A 6 -3.40 -38.45 12.05
CA ARG A 6 -3.02 -37.14 11.49
C ARG A 6 -4.27 -36.31 11.21
N GLY A 7 -4.72 -35.54 12.19
CA GLY A 7 -5.77 -34.55 12.03
C GLY A 7 -5.64 -33.44 13.07
N SER A 8 -5.88 -32.19 12.64
CA SER A 8 -6.37 -31.03 13.42
C SER A 8 -5.61 -29.70 13.31
N TRP A 9 -4.39 -29.63 12.79
CA TRP A 9 -3.68 -28.33 12.74
C TRP A 9 -4.08 -27.45 11.55
N HIS A 10 -4.27 -28.06 10.36
CA HIS A 10 -4.67 -27.31 9.16
C HIS A 10 -6.14 -26.86 9.23
N ASP A 11 -7.04 -27.72 9.68
CA ASP A 11 -8.46 -27.37 9.88
C ASP A 11 -8.66 -26.36 11.01
N GLY A 12 -7.81 -26.39 12.04
CA GLY A 12 -7.81 -25.39 13.12
C GLY A 12 -7.44 -24.00 12.61
N MET A 13 -6.35 -23.89 11.82
CA MET A 13 -5.91 -22.61 11.27
C MET A 13 -6.95 -22.01 10.31
N VAL A 14 -7.57 -22.86 9.48
CA VAL A 14 -8.63 -22.47 8.55
C VAL A 14 -9.88 -22.02 9.32
N ASN A 15 -10.33 -22.78 10.32
CA ASN A 15 -11.51 -22.42 11.12
C ASN A 15 -11.28 -21.20 12.03
N GLU A 16 -10.07 -20.95 12.53
CA GLU A 16 -9.74 -19.74 13.29
C GLU A 16 -9.67 -18.50 12.38
N LEU A 17 -9.11 -18.64 11.17
CA LEU A 17 -9.15 -17.58 10.16
C LEU A 17 -10.58 -17.29 9.72
N PHE A 18 -11.40 -18.30 9.41
CA PHE A 18 -12.77 -18.10 8.95
C PHE A 18 -13.74 -17.67 10.06
N GLY A 19 -13.59 -18.21 11.28
CA GLY A 19 -14.40 -17.85 12.44
C GLY A 19 -14.19 -16.41 12.91
N SER A 20 -12.97 -15.88 12.78
CA SER A 20 -12.65 -14.48 13.09
C SER A 20 -12.95 -13.48 11.96
N LEU A 21 -13.22 -13.97 10.74
CA LEU A 21 -13.55 -13.14 9.57
C LEU A 21 -15.04 -13.09 9.23
N PHE A 22 -15.82 -14.11 9.59
CA PHE A 22 -17.23 -14.22 9.17
C PHE A 22 -18.16 -14.74 10.27
N GLY A 23 -18.11 -14.14 11.47
CA GLY A 23 -19.01 -14.43 12.59
C GLY A 23 -20.42 -14.84 12.13
N GLY A 24 -20.85 -16.02 12.58
CA GLY A 24 -21.80 -16.86 11.86
C GLY A 24 -23.27 -16.46 11.86
N SER A 25 -23.99 -17.02 10.90
CA SER A 25 -25.29 -17.68 11.06
C SER A 25 -25.58 -18.47 9.78
N GLY A 26 -26.27 -19.60 9.90
CA GLY A 26 -26.33 -20.69 8.92
C GLY A 26 -27.01 -20.33 7.59
N ILE A 27 -26.52 -20.98 6.53
CA ILE A 27 -27.14 -20.95 5.19
C ILE A 27 -27.85 -22.28 5.00
N GLY A 28 -29.15 -22.28 5.28
CA GLY A 28 -30.08 -23.30 4.83
C GLY A 28 -30.87 -22.76 3.64
N GLY A 29 -30.73 -23.41 2.49
CA GLY A 29 -31.75 -23.42 1.44
C GLY A 29 -31.67 -22.32 0.37
N VAL A 30 -31.90 -22.80 -0.86
CA VAL A 30 -32.36 -22.08 -2.06
C VAL A 30 -31.28 -21.75 -3.09
N LEU A 31 -30.93 -22.80 -3.85
CA LEU A 31 -30.66 -22.71 -5.28
C LEU A 31 -32.01 -22.72 -6.01
N THR A 32 -32.26 -21.74 -6.88
CA THR A 32 -32.73 -21.92 -8.28
C THR A 32 -33.05 -20.56 -8.92
N GLU A 33 -32.66 -20.45 -10.20
CA GLU A 33 -33.15 -19.52 -11.22
C GLU A 33 -32.71 -18.05 -11.18
N ALA A 34 -31.81 -17.69 -12.10
CA ALA A 34 -32.10 -16.79 -13.23
C ALA A 34 -30.80 -16.25 -13.85
N VAL A 35 -30.35 -16.84 -14.96
CA VAL A 35 -29.41 -16.18 -15.89
C VAL A 35 -29.96 -16.34 -17.30
N ALA A 36 -30.65 -15.29 -17.76
CA ALA A 36 -30.92 -15.06 -19.16
C ALA A 36 -31.15 -13.55 -19.37
N SER A 37 -30.09 -12.82 -19.73
CA SER A 37 -30.19 -11.67 -20.63
C SER A 37 -28.80 -11.20 -21.06
N ASN A 38 -28.57 -11.30 -22.36
CA ASN A 38 -27.42 -10.80 -23.10
C ASN A 38 -27.24 -9.27 -22.96
N GLY A 39 -25.98 -8.84 -22.93
CA GLY A 39 -25.56 -7.48 -23.22
C GLY A 39 -24.16 -7.51 -23.84
N ALA A 40 -24.09 -7.40 -25.18
CA ALA A 40 -22.83 -7.32 -25.91
C ALA A 40 -22.15 -5.97 -25.64
N LEU A 41 -20.89 -5.98 -25.21
CA LEU A 41 -20.08 -4.78 -25.03
C LEU A 41 -19.37 -4.45 -26.35
N ASP A 42 -19.73 -3.30 -26.92
CA ASP A 42 -19.15 -2.68 -28.11
C ASP A 42 -17.72 -2.17 -27.81
N ALA A 43 -16.74 -2.67 -28.57
CA ALA A 43 -15.32 -2.38 -28.43
C ALA A 43 -14.86 -1.10 -29.17
N SER A 44 -15.79 -0.25 -29.64
CA SER A 44 -15.48 0.86 -30.56
C SER A 44 -15.16 2.20 -29.90
N ASN A 45 -15.15 2.31 -28.57
CA ASN A 45 -15.02 3.60 -27.86
C ASN A 45 -13.69 3.81 -27.11
N TRP A 46 -12.60 3.20 -27.58
CA TRP A 46 -11.24 3.56 -27.11
C TRP A 46 -10.80 4.88 -27.75
N GLY A 47 -11.51 5.96 -27.41
CA GLY A 47 -11.10 7.33 -27.69
C GLY A 47 -9.75 7.62 -27.05
N GLN A 48 -8.91 8.34 -27.78
CA GLN A 48 -7.55 8.74 -27.44
C GLN A 48 -7.41 9.10 -25.95
N ILE A 49 -6.66 8.29 -25.21
CA ILE A 49 -6.14 8.67 -23.90
C ILE A 49 -5.01 9.66 -24.17
N GLU A 50 -5.34 10.95 -24.23
CA GLU A 50 -4.35 12.01 -24.14
C GLU A 50 -3.71 11.91 -22.75
N ILE A 51 -2.46 11.47 -22.70
CA ILE A 51 -1.64 11.55 -21.50
C ILE A 51 -1.32 13.04 -21.32
N PRO A 52 -1.83 13.74 -20.30
CA PRO A 52 -1.52 15.14 -20.11
C PRO A 52 -0.01 15.28 -19.92
N THR A 53 0.65 16.01 -20.83
CA THR A 53 2.08 16.35 -20.78
C THR A 53 2.38 17.49 -19.79
N ASP A 54 1.41 17.84 -18.95
CA ASP A 54 1.59 18.81 -17.87
C ASP A 54 2.48 18.16 -16.81
N GLY A 55 3.73 18.62 -16.73
CA GLY A 55 4.79 18.02 -15.92
C GLY A 55 4.27 17.63 -14.54
N LEU A 56 4.57 16.39 -14.13
CA LEU A 56 4.18 15.77 -12.86
C LEU A 56 4.16 16.83 -11.74
N LYS A 57 2.99 17.41 -11.45
CA LYS A 57 2.78 18.24 -10.26
C LYS A 57 2.87 17.25 -9.12
N LEU A 58 4.10 17.07 -8.62
CA LEU A 58 4.42 16.06 -7.62
C LEU A 58 3.65 16.33 -6.33
N PHE A 59 3.12 17.56 -6.13
CA PHE A 59 2.53 18.04 -4.90
C PHE A 59 1.31 18.93 -5.16
N GLU A 60 0.15 18.59 -4.60
CA GLU A 60 -0.99 19.50 -4.57
C GLU A 60 -0.74 20.60 -3.52
N LYS A 61 -0.60 21.85 -3.98
CA LYS A 61 -0.29 23.01 -3.11
C LYS A 61 -1.33 23.27 -2.00
N GLN A 62 -2.48 22.60 -2.01
CA GLN A 62 -3.58 22.86 -1.08
C GLN A 62 -3.45 22.17 0.28
N ASP A 63 -2.71 21.06 0.40
CA ASP A 63 -2.63 20.30 1.66
C ASP A 63 -1.81 21.00 2.77
N PHE A 64 -1.05 22.04 2.41
CA PHE A 64 -0.17 22.77 3.33
C PHE A 64 -0.88 23.82 4.20
N LEU A 65 -2.14 24.14 3.92
CA LEU A 65 -2.84 25.28 4.55
C LEU A 65 -3.39 25.01 5.96
N LYS A 66 -3.19 23.81 6.53
CA LYS A 66 -3.81 23.41 7.81
C LYS A 66 -2.82 22.94 8.87
N LYS A 67 -1.89 23.80 9.31
CA LYS A 67 -1.50 23.90 10.74
C LYS A 67 -0.49 25.02 10.97
N SER A 68 -0.69 25.73 12.08
CA SER A 68 0.10 26.83 12.64
C SER A 68 1.61 26.52 12.77
N THR A 69 2.31 26.52 11.65
CA THR A 69 3.77 26.57 11.57
C THR A 69 4.11 27.96 11.05
N LYS A 70 5.03 28.67 11.70
CA LYS A 70 5.37 30.08 11.40
C LYS A 70 5.36 30.34 9.89
N MET A 71 4.56 31.30 9.43
CA MET A 71 4.34 31.64 8.00
C MET A 71 5.65 31.68 7.17
N GLN A 72 6.75 32.10 7.79
CA GLN A 72 8.10 32.09 7.20
C GLN A 72 8.65 30.69 6.88
N ALA A 73 8.47 29.71 7.76
CA ALA A 73 8.90 28.33 7.53
C ALA A 73 8.11 27.69 6.38
N GLN A 74 6.81 28.00 6.29
CA GLN A 74 5.95 27.54 5.21
C GLN A 74 6.35 28.16 3.85
N GLN A 75 6.70 29.45 3.84
CA GLN A 75 7.19 30.10 2.63
C GLN A 75 8.55 29.52 2.18
N GLU A 76 9.47 29.27 3.12
CA GLU A 76 10.75 28.60 2.81
C GLU A 76 10.54 27.17 2.29
N LEU A 77 9.57 26.44 2.84
CA LEU A 77 9.17 25.11 2.36
C LEU A 77 8.69 25.14 0.90
N LEU A 78 7.80 26.07 0.58
CA LEU A 78 7.27 26.25 -0.78
C LEU A 78 8.38 26.64 -1.77
N GLN A 79 9.32 27.50 -1.36
CA GLN A 79 10.46 27.86 -2.21
C GLN A 79 11.36 26.65 -2.52
N ILE A 80 11.57 25.76 -1.54
CA ILE A 80 12.34 24.53 -1.74
C ILE A 80 11.58 23.58 -2.68
N LEU A 81 10.27 23.43 -2.48
CA LEU A 81 9.38 22.65 -3.36
C LEU A 81 9.42 23.14 -4.81
N ASP A 82 9.22 24.44 -5.04
CA ASP A 82 9.27 25.02 -6.37
C ASP A 82 10.67 24.81 -7.01
N ALA A 83 11.75 24.88 -6.22
CA ALA A 83 13.11 24.58 -6.70
C ALA A 83 13.31 23.10 -7.07
N ILE A 84 12.65 22.18 -6.36
CA ILE A 84 12.64 20.74 -6.67
C ILE A 84 11.82 20.48 -7.95
N GLU A 85 10.63 21.05 -8.06
CA GLU A 85 9.74 20.90 -9.23
C GLU A 85 10.38 21.45 -10.51
N THR A 86 11.07 22.59 -10.41
CA THR A 86 11.81 23.18 -11.55
C THR A 86 13.11 22.45 -11.89
N GLY A 87 13.48 21.40 -11.16
CA GLY A 87 14.69 20.61 -11.40
C GLY A 87 16.00 21.27 -10.96
N LYS A 88 15.95 22.39 -10.23
CA LYS A 88 17.13 23.12 -9.72
C LYS A 88 17.67 22.51 -8.43
N TYR A 89 18.02 21.21 -8.46
CA TYR A 89 18.35 20.43 -7.26
C TYR A 89 19.54 20.97 -6.44
N LYS A 90 20.55 21.57 -7.08
CA LYS A 90 21.68 22.20 -6.36
C LYS A 90 21.23 23.39 -5.50
N SER A 91 20.33 24.21 -6.04
CA SER A 91 19.76 25.35 -5.31
C SER A 91 18.82 24.87 -4.20
N ALA A 92 17.96 23.89 -4.51
CA ALA A 92 17.09 23.25 -3.53
C ALA A 92 17.88 22.67 -2.35
N PHE A 93 19.02 22.01 -2.61
CA PHE A 93 19.90 21.48 -1.58
C PHE A 93 20.44 22.58 -0.65
N THR A 94 20.93 23.70 -1.21
CA THR A 94 21.44 24.83 -0.41
C THR A 94 20.33 25.46 0.44
N LEU A 95 19.14 25.66 -0.13
CA LEU A 95 17.98 26.20 0.58
C LEU A 95 17.52 25.26 1.70
N ALA A 96 17.37 23.97 1.40
CA ALA A 96 16.99 22.95 2.37
C ALA A 96 18.03 22.81 3.50
N THR A 97 19.33 22.90 3.19
CA THR A 97 20.40 22.87 4.21
C THR A 97 20.29 24.08 5.15
N LYS A 98 20.01 25.27 4.61
CA LYS A 98 19.85 26.49 5.40
C LYS A 98 18.59 26.42 6.27
N ALA A 99 17.47 25.96 5.71
CA ALA A 99 16.20 25.82 6.42
C ALA A 99 16.27 24.74 7.52
N SER A 100 16.93 23.61 7.25
CA SER A 100 17.13 22.52 8.22
C SER A 100 17.93 22.98 9.45
N LYS A 101 18.90 23.88 9.29
CA LYS A 101 19.62 24.49 10.43
C LYS A 101 18.73 25.36 11.31
N LYS A 102 17.74 26.04 10.72
CA LYS A 102 16.79 26.92 11.42
C LYS A 102 15.66 26.13 12.09
N TYR A 103 15.18 25.07 11.44
CA TYR A 103 14.00 24.32 11.82
C TYR A 103 14.32 22.82 11.89
N LYS A 104 15.12 22.43 12.89
CA LYS A 104 15.62 21.05 13.04
C LYS A 104 14.53 20.01 13.31
N ASP A 105 13.39 20.43 13.83
CA ASP A 105 12.29 19.54 14.24
C ASP A 105 11.36 19.16 13.06
N LEU A 106 11.49 19.81 11.90
CA LEU A 106 10.63 19.55 10.74
C LEU A 106 11.15 18.39 9.90
N THR A 107 10.50 17.23 10.03
CA THR A 107 10.76 16.03 9.22
C THR A 107 10.64 16.27 7.73
N VAL A 108 9.70 17.13 7.31
CA VAL A 108 9.47 17.49 5.89
C VAL A 108 10.71 18.13 5.27
N LEU A 109 11.36 19.08 5.97
CA LEU A 109 12.58 19.74 5.48
C LEU A 109 13.75 18.76 5.35
N LYS A 110 13.83 17.81 6.29
CA LYS A 110 14.82 16.75 6.24
C LYS A 110 14.59 15.80 5.05
N ALA A 111 13.33 15.49 4.73
CA ALA A 111 12.99 14.71 3.54
C ALA A 111 13.30 15.45 2.24
N MET A 112 13.01 16.76 2.16
CA MET A 112 13.39 17.59 1.01
C MET A 112 14.91 17.68 0.84
N LEU A 113 15.65 17.83 1.94
CA LEU A 113 17.10 17.83 1.92
C LEU A 113 17.64 16.49 1.40
N ALA A 114 17.12 15.38 1.91
CA ALA A 114 17.48 14.04 1.45
C ALA A 114 17.17 13.85 -0.03
N TYR A 115 16.02 14.33 -0.50
CA TYR A 115 15.62 14.26 -1.90
C TYR A 115 16.57 15.06 -2.80
N ALA A 116 16.87 16.30 -2.44
CA ALA A 116 17.82 17.13 -3.17
C ALA A 116 19.25 16.54 -3.16
N ALA A 117 19.66 15.91 -2.06
CA ALA A 117 20.94 15.21 -1.95
C ALA A 117 21.00 14.01 -2.93
N ASP A 118 19.95 13.20 -2.97
CA ASP A 118 19.85 12.05 -3.89
C ASP A 118 19.93 12.49 -5.36
N ARG A 119 19.17 13.53 -5.73
CA ARG A 119 19.16 14.08 -7.11
C ARG A 119 20.46 14.79 -7.51
N THR A 120 21.32 15.15 -6.55
CA THR A 120 22.65 15.73 -6.81
C THR A 120 23.78 14.70 -6.77
N GLY A 121 23.47 13.41 -6.65
CA GLY A 121 24.43 12.31 -6.66
C GLY A 121 24.99 11.93 -5.29
N ARG A 122 24.48 12.50 -4.20
CA ARG A 122 24.89 12.21 -2.82
C ARG A 122 23.99 11.14 -2.19
N SER A 123 23.88 9.99 -2.84
CA SER A 123 22.96 8.92 -2.44
C SER A 123 23.24 8.39 -1.02
N PHE A 124 24.51 8.30 -0.60
CA PHE A 124 24.85 7.85 0.76
C PHE A 124 24.31 8.78 1.85
N GLU A 125 24.46 10.10 1.66
CA GLU A 125 23.92 11.11 2.56
C GLU A 125 22.38 11.04 2.60
N ALA A 126 21.75 10.92 1.43
CA ALA A 126 20.30 10.78 1.31
C ALA A 126 19.75 9.53 2.02
N LEU A 127 20.41 8.38 1.88
CA LEU A 127 20.02 7.12 2.53
C LEU A 127 20.19 7.17 4.05
N THR A 128 21.24 7.86 4.53
CA THR A 128 21.45 8.09 5.96
C THR A 128 20.30 8.91 6.53
N LEU A 129 19.95 10.03 5.87
CA LEU A 129 18.81 10.85 6.25
C LEU A 129 17.47 10.09 6.20
N CYS A 130 17.27 9.22 5.20
CA CYS A 130 16.07 8.38 5.10
C CYS A 130 15.99 7.36 6.25
N SER A 131 17.11 6.76 6.63
CA SER A 131 17.17 5.83 7.76
C SER A 131 16.80 6.52 9.07
N GLU A 132 17.30 7.75 9.28
CA GLU A 132 16.92 8.57 10.42
C GLU A 132 15.43 8.93 10.38
N LEU A 133 14.86 9.25 9.21
CA LEU A 133 13.42 9.52 9.04
C LEU A 133 12.54 8.29 9.35
N LEU A 134 12.97 7.10 8.94
CA LEU A 134 12.30 5.83 9.26
C LEU A 134 12.29 5.53 10.77
N ALA A 135 13.32 5.97 11.49
CA ALA A 135 13.46 5.80 12.92
C ALA A 135 12.67 6.84 13.75
N VAL A 136 12.14 7.91 13.13
CA VAL A 136 11.40 8.96 13.85
C VAL A 136 10.16 8.38 14.54
N ARG A 137 9.91 8.89 15.75
CA ARG A 137 8.72 8.63 16.57
C ARG A 137 8.16 9.97 17.05
N PRO A 138 6.86 10.27 16.84
CA PRO A 138 5.82 9.44 16.22
C PRO A 138 6.10 9.17 14.73
N ALA A 139 5.49 8.12 14.18
CA ALA A 139 5.70 7.76 12.78
C ALA A 139 5.24 8.88 11.84
N ILE A 140 5.94 9.00 10.72
CA ILE A 140 5.65 10.02 9.69
C ILE A 140 4.26 9.75 9.11
N THR A 141 3.40 10.75 9.18
CA THR A 141 2.01 10.76 8.68
C THR A 141 1.76 11.95 7.76
N ASP A 142 2.83 12.56 7.26
CA ASP A 142 2.79 13.66 6.30
C ASP A 142 2.97 13.10 4.89
N ASP A 143 2.02 13.38 4.00
CA ASP A 143 1.95 12.75 2.67
C ASP A 143 3.16 13.11 1.79
N LEU A 144 3.50 14.40 1.76
CA LEU A 144 4.68 14.92 1.07
C LEU A 144 5.97 14.21 1.54
N THR A 145 6.16 14.11 2.86
CA THR A 145 7.34 13.44 3.44
C THR A 145 7.37 11.96 3.05
N LEU A 146 6.23 11.26 3.11
CA LEU A 146 6.14 9.85 2.72
C LEU A 146 6.45 9.65 1.23
N GLN A 147 5.92 10.50 0.36
CA GLN A 147 6.15 10.44 -1.08
C GLN A 147 7.62 10.71 -1.44
N LEU A 148 8.22 11.77 -0.86
CA LEU A 148 9.64 12.10 -1.06
C LEU A 148 10.55 10.95 -0.63
N VAL A 149 10.35 10.42 0.58
CA VAL A 149 11.14 9.29 1.10
C VAL A 149 10.92 8.04 0.25
N SER A 150 9.67 7.73 -0.12
CA SER A 150 9.38 6.59 -1.00
C SER A 150 10.12 6.71 -2.33
N GLN A 151 10.15 7.90 -2.94
CA GLN A 151 10.83 8.12 -4.21
C GLN A 151 12.35 7.91 -4.11
N ILE A 152 12.98 8.41 -3.04
CA ILE A 152 14.42 8.20 -2.78
C ILE A 152 14.71 6.69 -2.62
N LEU A 153 13.92 6.00 -1.81
CA LEU A 153 14.09 4.56 -1.56
C LEU A 153 13.86 3.73 -2.85
N ARG A 154 12.92 4.15 -3.71
CA ARG A 154 12.69 3.52 -5.03
C ARG A 154 13.88 3.70 -5.95
N PHE A 155 14.44 4.90 -6.02
CA PHE A 155 15.61 5.20 -6.83
C PHE A 155 16.82 4.36 -6.39
N ASN A 156 17.02 4.22 -5.08
CA ASN A 156 18.10 3.45 -4.47
C ASN A 156 17.83 1.94 -4.35
N LYS A 157 16.75 1.42 -4.97
CA LYS A 157 16.38 -0.01 -4.97
C LYS A 157 16.27 -0.62 -3.57
N LYS A 158 15.64 0.10 -2.64
CA LYS A 158 15.37 -0.34 -1.26
C LYS A 158 13.88 -0.65 -1.02
N PRO A 159 13.32 -1.73 -1.61
CA PRO A 159 11.88 -2.02 -1.51
C PRO A 159 11.42 -2.36 -0.09
N LYS A 160 12.27 -3.01 0.72
CA LYS A 160 11.96 -3.39 2.11
C LYS A 160 11.78 -2.19 3.03
N ASP A 161 12.54 -1.13 2.79
CA ASP A 161 12.44 0.11 3.55
C ASP A 161 11.14 0.86 3.23
N ILE A 162 10.66 0.77 1.98
CA ILE A 162 9.36 1.34 1.56
C ILE A 162 8.20 0.60 2.24
N ILE A 163 8.27 -0.73 2.32
CA ILE A 163 7.29 -1.54 3.05
C ILE A 163 7.23 -1.09 4.50
N THR A 164 8.39 -0.91 5.14
CA THR A 164 8.50 -0.46 6.53
C THR A 164 7.94 0.95 6.72
N LEU A 165 8.23 1.87 5.79
CA LEU A 165 7.72 3.25 5.78
C LEU A 165 6.19 3.27 5.84
N TYR A 166 5.54 2.60 4.89
CA TYR A 166 4.08 2.62 4.80
C TYR A 166 3.40 1.72 5.84
N ALA A 167 4.06 0.68 6.34
CA ALA A 167 3.58 -0.09 7.50
C ALA A 167 3.46 0.83 8.73
N ASN A 168 4.49 1.63 9.00
CA ASN A 168 4.50 2.57 10.11
C ASN A 168 3.42 3.65 9.95
N ALA A 169 3.27 4.20 8.74
CA ALA A 169 2.25 5.20 8.43
C ALA A 169 0.82 4.64 8.59
N THR A 170 0.56 3.43 8.08
CA THR A 170 -0.75 2.75 8.20
C THR A 170 -1.08 2.41 9.65
N ASN A 171 -0.09 2.05 10.46
CA ASN A 171 -0.30 1.78 11.88
C ASN A 171 -0.58 3.08 12.68
N ALA A 172 0.02 4.20 12.28
CA ALA A 172 -0.25 5.50 12.90
C ALA A 172 -1.61 6.08 12.50
N ALA A 173 -2.04 5.87 11.25
CA ALA A 173 -3.31 6.37 10.72
C ALA A 173 -4.10 5.23 10.03
N PRO A 174 -4.71 4.30 10.80
CA PRO A 174 -5.37 3.11 10.26
C PRO A 174 -6.65 3.40 9.46
N GLN A 175 -7.20 4.61 9.59
CA GLN A 175 -8.38 5.06 8.83
C GLN A 175 -8.02 5.70 7.48
N ASN A 176 -6.72 5.90 7.19
CA ASN A 176 -6.30 6.49 5.93
C ASN A 176 -6.20 5.41 4.84
N LEU A 177 -7.07 5.51 3.84
CA LEU A 177 -7.15 4.61 2.70
C LEU A 177 -5.88 4.63 1.85
N GLU A 178 -5.32 5.81 1.59
CA GLU A 178 -4.18 6.00 0.71
C GLU A 178 -2.92 5.35 1.27
N TYR A 179 -2.71 5.44 2.59
CA TYR A 179 -1.56 4.78 3.23
C TYR A 179 -1.67 3.26 3.17
N ALA A 180 -2.87 2.73 3.40
CA ALA A 180 -3.11 1.30 3.28
C ALA A 180 -2.94 0.80 1.84
N ASN A 181 -3.44 1.55 0.85
CA ASN A 181 -3.22 1.28 -0.57
C ASN A 181 -1.73 1.30 -0.92
N HIS A 182 -0.99 2.33 -0.53
CA HIS A 182 0.45 2.44 -0.77
C HIS A 182 1.23 1.31 -0.09
N TYR A 183 0.84 0.91 1.12
CA TYR A 183 1.44 -0.22 1.81
C TYR A 183 1.21 -1.54 1.07
N PHE A 184 -0.03 -1.83 0.69
CA PHE A 184 -0.36 -3.02 -0.09
C PHE A 184 0.40 -3.04 -1.42
N MET A 185 0.43 -1.91 -2.12
CA MET A 185 1.14 -1.78 -3.39
C MET A 185 2.67 -1.83 -3.24
N ALA A 186 3.22 -1.54 -2.06
CA ALA A 186 4.64 -1.76 -1.77
C ALA A 186 4.94 -3.26 -1.60
N LEU A 187 4.05 -4.01 -0.95
CA LEU A 187 4.16 -5.47 -0.79
C LEU A 187 4.10 -6.17 -2.15
N VAL A 188 3.11 -5.84 -2.99
CA VAL A 188 2.95 -6.40 -4.34
C VAL A 188 4.21 -6.19 -5.19
N ARG A 189 4.81 -4.99 -5.12
CA ARG A 189 6.00 -4.66 -5.92
C ARG A 189 7.28 -5.33 -5.44
N ALA A 190 7.38 -5.66 -4.16
CA ALA A 190 8.54 -6.39 -3.65
C ALA A 190 8.52 -7.85 -4.14
N GLY A 191 7.33 -8.46 -4.23
CA GLY A 191 7.15 -9.77 -4.86
C GLY A 191 7.84 -10.93 -4.13
N ASP A 192 8.30 -10.73 -2.90
CA ASP A 192 8.95 -11.79 -2.12
C ASP A 192 7.89 -12.79 -1.61
N ASP A 193 8.16 -14.09 -1.75
CA ASP A 193 7.26 -15.17 -1.34
C ASP A 193 6.82 -15.09 0.14
N GLN A 194 7.71 -14.61 1.01
CA GLN A 194 7.45 -14.44 2.44
C GLN A 194 6.44 -13.31 2.72
N LEU A 195 6.23 -12.39 1.78
CA LEU A 195 5.35 -11.23 1.93
C LEU A 195 3.91 -11.52 1.50
N PHE A 196 3.64 -12.63 0.80
CA PHE A 196 2.27 -12.94 0.35
C PHE A 196 1.32 -13.17 1.52
N LYS A 197 1.81 -13.76 2.63
CA LYS A 197 1.03 -13.88 3.87
C LYS A 197 0.69 -12.51 4.46
N THR A 198 1.65 -11.59 4.48
CA THR A 198 1.43 -10.21 4.94
C THR A 198 0.44 -9.49 4.03
N MET A 199 0.55 -9.68 2.72
CA MET A 199 -0.37 -9.10 1.73
C MET A 199 -1.81 -9.56 1.95
N GLN A 200 -2.02 -10.85 2.23
CA GLN A 200 -3.33 -11.38 2.62
C GLN A 200 -3.86 -10.70 3.89
N GLN A 201 -3.05 -10.59 4.95
CA GLN A 201 -3.46 -9.96 6.21
C GLN A 201 -3.85 -8.49 6.02
N VAL A 202 -3.07 -7.75 5.21
CA VAL A 202 -3.34 -6.34 4.91
C VAL A 202 -4.63 -6.18 4.12
N ALA A 203 -4.84 -6.97 3.06
CA ALA A 203 -6.06 -6.91 2.26
C ALA A 203 -7.31 -7.22 3.09
N LEU A 204 -7.25 -8.23 3.97
CA LEU A 204 -8.36 -8.55 4.88
C LEU A 204 -8.63 -7.43 5.89
N LYS A 205 -7.57 -6.78 6.41
CA LYS A 205 -7.70 -5.60 7.27
C LYS A 205 -8.37 -4.45 6.51
N MET A 206 -7.95 -4.19 5.27
CA MET A 206 -8.55 -3.17 4.41
C MET A 206 -10.02 -3.46 4.09
N GLN A 207 -10.36 -4.71 3.79
CA GLN A 207 -11.74 -5.12 3.58
C GLN A 207 -12.60 -4.86 4.83
N LYS A 208 -12.10 -5.17 6.03
CA LYS A 208 -12.82 -4.91 7.29
C LYS A 208 -13.00 -3.41 7.56
N THR A 209 -11.97 -2.60 7.31
CA THR A 209 -12.01 -1.16 7.58
C THR A 209 -12.85 -0.39 6.56
N PHE A 210 -12.62 -0.61 5.27
CA PHE A 210 -13.18 0.20 4.19
C PHE A 210 -14.39 -0.43 3.50
N LYS A 211 -14.65 -1.73 3.75
CA LYS A 211 -15.82 -2.47 3.25
C LYS A 211 -16.02 -2.45 1.73
N ASP A 212 -14.96 -2.20 0.98
CA ASP A 212 -14.96 -2.24 -0.48
C ASP A 212 -14.65 -3.67 -0.97
N SER A 213 -15.45 -4.12 -1.93
CA SER A 213 -15.36 -5.42 -2.59
C SER A 213 -13.99 -5.69 -3.21
N LYS A 214 -13.30 -4.66 -3.73
CA LYS A 214 -11.98 -4.85 -4.37
C LYS A 214 -10.93 -5.41 -3.41
N TYR A 215 -10.99 -5.05 -2.12
CA TYR A 215 -10.04 -5.52 -1.12
C TYR A 215 -10.24 -6.99 -0.75
N PHE A 216 -11.47 -7.50 -0.91
CA PHE A 216 -11.70 -8.94 -0.83
C PHE A 216 -10.96 -9.68 -1.94
N PHE A 217 -11.08 -9.21 -3.19
CA PHE A 217 -10.38 -9.81 -4.31
C PHE A 217 -8.87 -9.73 -4.14
N TRP A 218 -8.34 -8.63 -3.60
CA TRP A 218 -6.91 -8.52 -3.27
C TRP A 218 -6.47 -9.60 -2.26
N ALA A 219 -7.30 -9.92 -1.27
CA ALA A 219 -7.01 -10.99 -0.32
C ALA A 219 -7.03 -12.36 -1.00
N VAL A 220 -8.00 -12.63 -1.86
CA VAL A 220 -8.08 -13.88 -2.64
C VAL A 220 -6.87 -14.01 -3.58
N THR A 221 -6.47 -12.94 -4.27
CA THR A 221 -5.26 -12.92 -5.10
C THR A 221 -4.01 -13.20 -4.28
N ALA A 222 -3.90 -12.68 -3.06
CA ALA A 222 -2.77 -12.97 -2.19
C ALA A 222 -2.70 -14.45 -1.76
N ILE A 223 -3.85 -15.09 -1.53
CA ILE A 223 -3.93 -16.53 -1.24
C ILE A 223 -3.55 -17.34 -2.47
N TYR A 224 -4.05 -16.96 -3.65
CA TYR A 224 -3.67 -17.60 -4.90
C TYR A 224 -2.14 -17.55 -5.12
N LEU A 225 -1.51 -16.39 -4.90
CA LEU A 225 -0.06 -16.24 -5.01
C LEU A 225 0.72 -17.10 -4.01
N GLN A 226 0.20 -17.28 -2.78
CA GLN A 226 0.76 -18.25 -1.83
C GLN A 226 0.68 -19.67 -2.39
N GLY A 227 -0.42 -20.06 -3.04
CA GLY A 227 -0.56 -21.34 -3.70
C GLY A 227 0.42 -21.56 -4.85
N VAL A 228 0.68 -20.52 -5.65
CA VAL A 228 1.67 -20.56 -6.74
C VAL A 228 3.09 -20.77 -6.20
N SER A 229 3.49 -20.00 -5.18
CA SER A 229 4.81 -20.18 -4.53
C SER A 229 4.93 -21.54 -3.84
N ALA A 230 3.88 -21.99 -3.13
CA ALA A 230 3.82 -23.29 -2.48
C ALA A 230 3.95 -24.46 -3.45
N ALA A 231 3.33 -24.36 -4.63
CA ALA A 231 3.42 -25.36 -5.70
C ALA A 231 4.84 -25.51 -6.24
N SER A 232 5.57 -24.39 -6.40
CA SER A 232 6.97 -24.42 -6.84
C SER A 232 7.90 -25.12 -5.83
N THR A 233 7.52 -25.12 -4.55
CA THR A 233 8.27 -25.76 -3.45
C THR A 233 7.82 -27.20 -3.17
N GLY A 234 6.82 -27.72 -3.90
CA GLY A 234 6.31 -29.09 -3.72
C GLY A 234 5.43 -29.30 -2.48
N SER A 235 4.92 -28.22 -1.89
CA SER A 235 4.04 -28.27 -0.71
C SER A 235 2.56 -28.44 -1.09
N THR A 236 1.77 -29.04 -0.20
CA THR A 236 0.34 -29.32 -0.42
C THR A 236 -0.45 -28.04 -0.69
N ASN A 237 -1.08 -27.98 -1.87
CA ASN A 237 -1.70 -26.77 -2.39
C ASN A 237 -3.11 -26.51 -1.82
N ILE A 238 -3.17 -26.33 -0.50
CA ILE A 238 -4.39 -26.00 0.24
C ILE A 238 -4.85 -24.56 -0.08
N PHE A 239 -3.94 -23.71 -0.55
CA PHE A 239 -4.24 -22.31 -0.85
C PHE A 239 -5.19 -22.14 -2.04
N PHE A 240 -5.09 -22.97 -3.09
CA PHE A 240 -6.03 -22.89 -4.21
C PHE A 240 -7.45 -23.28 -3.80
N THR A 241 -7.61 -24.38 -3.05
CA THR A 241 -8.93 -24.79 -2.56
C THR A 241 -9.50 -23.78 -1.56
N LEU A 242 -8.65 -23.12 -0.79
CA LEU A 242 -9.04 -22.02 0.08
C LEU A 242 -9.58 -20.81 -0.70
N ALA A 243 -8.86 -20.38 -1.75
CA ALA A 243 -9.28 -19.26 -2.60
C ALA A 243 -10.62 -19.54 -3.30
N GLU A 244 -10.79 -20.76 -3.82
CA GLU A 244 -12.04 -21.22 -4.45
C GLU A 244 -13.21 -21.14 -3.49
N LYS A 245 -13.10 -21.76 -2.30
CA LYS A 245 -14.15 -21.71 -1.26
C LYS A 245 -14.50 -20.29 -0.82
N MET A 246 -13.51 -19.40 -0.77
CA MET A 246 -13.76 -17.99 -0.44
C MET A 246 -14.63 -17.31 -1.51
N LEU A 247 -14.36 -17.56 -2.79
CA LEU A 247 -15.15 -17.02 -3.90
C LEU A 247 -16.55 -17.62 -3.92
N GLU A 248 -16.67 -18.94 -3.80
CA GLU A 248 -17.97 -19.64 -3.75
C GLU A 248 -18.87 -19.07 -2.64
N LYS A 249 -18.32 -18.91 -1.44
CA LYS A 249 -19.05 -18.31 -0.31
C LYS A 249 -19.52 -16.89 -0.62
N ALA A 250 -18.67 -16.07 -1.23
CA ALA A 250 -19.02 -14.70 -1.52
C ALA A 250 -20.12 -14.58 -2.60
N VAL A 251 -20.14 -15.51 -3.57
CA VAL A 251 -21.22 -15.65 -4.57
C VAL A 251 -22.53 -16.06 -3.88
N LEU A 252 -22.49 -17.06 -3.00
CA LEU A 252 -23.65 -17.53 -2.25
C LEU A 252 -24.26 -16.42 -1.37
N GLU A 253 -23.42 -15.61 -0.75
CA GLU A 253 -23.85 -14.49 0.11
C GLU A 253 -24.33 -13.27 -0.69
N LYS A 254 -24.33 -13.30 -2.03
CA LYS A 254 -24.64 -12.17 -2.93
C LYS A 254 -23.95 -10.86 -2.53
N LYS A 255 -22.72 -10.97 -1.97
CA LYS A 255 -21.99 -9.80 -1.46
C LYS A 255 -21.57 -8.82 -2.54
N PHE A 256 -21.57 -9.26 -3.80
CA PHE A 256 -21.12 -8.48 -4.95
C PHE A 256 -22.23 -8.49 -6.00
N THR A 257 -22.97 -7.38 -6.08
CA THR A 257 -24.03 -7.16 -7.08
C THR A 257 -23.54 -6.35 -8.27
N ASN A 258 -22.51 -5.52 -8.10
CA ASN A 258 -21.86 -4.76 -9.17
C ASN A 258 -20.35 -5.01 -9.15
N PHE A 259 -19.80 -5.35 -10.32
CA PHE A 259 -18.37 -5.25 -10.61
C PHE A 259 -18.17 -3.89 -11.29
N GLU A 260 -17.85 -2.86 -10.52
CA GLU A 260 -17.39 -1.57 -11.06
C GLU A 260 -15.87 -1.59 -11.29
#